data_AF-A0A954TF49-F1
#
_entry.id   AF-A0A954TF49-F1
#
_cell.length_a   1.000
_cell.length_b   1.000
_cell.length_c   1.000
_cell.angle_alpha   90.00
_cell.angle_beta   90.00
_cell.angle_gamma   90.00
#
_symmetry.space_group_name_H-M   'P 1'
#
loop_
_entity.id
_entity.type
_entity.pdbx_description
1 polymer ?
#
loop_
_entity_poly.entity_id
_entity_poly.type
_entity_poly.pdbx_seq_one_letter_code
_entity_poly.pdbx_strand_id
1 'polypeptide(L)'
;MTVIAKLLSRCCPWLLMGLALNTTGCLVTSVKWHEPAYVPPTPALLSVIRPPPSLVQQWYELALRQESEGHASCVDLFFAVAVQTKASCGIACSADRCHSDCCRQLHCSALQKLVVTAQKFKRLDPRQGLRVEWRGEQLLIPLAYHGFVWQPEEFHELVPVGEYQSNAIACEHRCQGVGVPLVVTTWNRDEEPLRPEKTSFAATLCLTTEPCPTPESSAAASETPPYPQLPRLELYDPLRVHRHPASGECLARDISAPLAYGLRDQRRTILNDFINPLQGETPSQLYTLEPYQAGKIPVVLIHGLLSDPFTWVAMVNELRANPHFIQHYQLWVFEYPTGQSLLASSAALRSQLQQARALYDPLHRDPQFAQMVLVGHSMGGLIAKLQIVSSGDCLWRSVANRPLSQVHVPQKLQVDLQRSFFFNASPDVARVVFIATPHQGSVYARRLIGRIGSILVRIPEDYRAAHAELISCNPGVFSPELQRRIPTSIDLLEPNSKLLQAIARLPIDPHRVQMHSLIGDSRYTLGYGRSDGVIPIASAREPRASSELIIRAKHAELNKTPEAICEVQRILNGQQVVVTISENDFAGLPPPAALLDAE
;
A
#
# COMPACT_ATOMS: atom_id res chain seq x y z
N MET A 1 -6.51 4.72 -44.36
CA MET A 1 -6.16 4.56 -42.92
C MET A 1 -4.85 5.24 -42.49
N THR A 2 -4.08 5.93 -43.35
CA THR A 2 -2.74 6.46 -42.97
C THR A 2 -2.64 7.98 -42.85
N VAL A 3 -3.69 8.74 -43.21
CA VAL A 3 -3.69 10.21 -43.20
C VAL A 3 -4.38 10.80 -41.95
N ILE A 4 -5.45 10.17 -41.46
CA ILE A 4 -6.16 10.58 -40.24
C ILE A 4 -5.30 10.35 -38.98
N ALA A 5 -4.50 9.27 -38.95
CA ALA A 5 -3.56 9.00 -37.86
C ALA A 5 -2.41 10.02 -37.79
N LYS A 6 -1.97 10.59 -38.93
CA LYS A 6 -0.94 11.65 -38.98
C LYS A 6 -1.46 13.04 -38.65
N LEU A 7 -2.76 13.30 -38.82
CA LEU A 7 -3.39 14.57 -38.42
C LEU A 7 -3.66 14.63 -36.90
N LEU A 8 -3.99 13.50 -36.27
CA LEU A 8 -4.19 13.43 -34.82
C LEU A 8 -2.88 13.54 -34.02
N SER A 9 -1.73 13.18 -34.59
CA SER A 9 -0.43 13.31 -33.92
C SER A 9 0.15 14.73 -33.92
N ARG A 10 -0.41 15.66 -34.73
CA ARG A 10 0.11 17.03 -34.86
C ARG A 10 -0.71 18.12 -34.14
N CYS A 11 -1.95 17.84 -33.74
CA CYS A 11 -2.86 18.87 -33.20
C CYS A 11 -3.20 18.76 -31.71
N CYS A 12 -2.56 17.91 -30.89
CA CYS A 12 -2.94 17.77 -29.48
C CYS A 12 -1.82 17.58 -28.41
N PRO A 13 -0.64 18.23 -28.48
CA PRO A 13 0.22 18.31 -27.29
C PRO A 13 -0.43 19.13 -26.17
N TRP A 14 -1.14 20.21 -26.52
CA TRP A 14 -1.70 21.17 -25.55
C TRP A 14 -2.97 20.68 -24.84
N LEU A 15 -3.76 19.80 -25.47
CA LEU A 15 -4.96 19.24 -24.86
C LEU A 15 -4.65 18.11 -23.86
N LEU A 16 -3.57 17.35 -24.11
CA LEU A 16 -3.00 16.40 -23.15
C LEU A 16 -2.37 17.11 -21.94
N MET A 17 -1.77 18.28 -22.18
CA MET A 17 -1.23 19.15 -21.12
C MET A 17 -2.34 19.73 -20.23
N GLY A 18 -3.51 20.06 -20.80
CA GLY A 18 -4.69 20.51 -20.06
C GLY A 18 -5.35 19.44 -19.18
N LEU A 19 -5.28 18.16 -19.57
CA LEU A 19 -5.68 17.04 -18.72
C LEU A 19 -4.69 16.85 -17.56
N ALA A 20 -3.38 16.95 -17.83
CA ALA A 20 -2.37 16.86 -16.79
C ALA A 20 -2.51 17.99 -15.75
N LEU A 21 -2.85 19.23 -16.14
CA LEU A 21 -2.84 20.40 -15.25
C LEU A 21 -3.91 20.39 -14.15
N ASN A 22 -5.01 19.62 -14.27
CA ASN A 22 -6.03 19.48 -13.22
C ASN A 22 -6.03 18.10 -12.52
N THR A 23 -5.25 17.14 -13.02
CA THR A 23 -5.03 15.80 -12.40
C THR A 23 -3.57 15.59 -11.95
N THR A 24 -2.76 16.65 -11.94
CA THR A 24 -1.31 16.62 -11.67
C THR A 24 -0.96 15.99 -10.33
N GLY A 25 -1.84 16.04 -9.33
CA GLY A 25 -1.61 15.44 -8.02
C GLY A 25 -1.63 13.90 -7.99
N CYS A 26 -2.21 13.24 -9.00
CA CYS A 26 -2.31 11.78 -9.05
C CYS A 26 -1.24 11.12 -9.94
N LEU A 27 -0.75 11.80 -10.98
CA LEU A 27 0.00 11.14 -12.05
C LEU A 27 1.51 11.08 -11.83
N VAL A 28 2.09 11.86 -10.91
CA VAL A 28 3.54 11.82 -10.66
C VAL A 28 3.82 11.64 -9.17
N THR A 29 4.07 10.40 -8.75
CA THR A 29 4.78 10.17 -7.49
C THR A 29 6.26 10.37 -7.76
N SER A 30 6.87 11.24 -6.97
CA SER A 30 8.30 11.47 -7.00
C SER A 30 8.87 10.95 -5.70
N VAL A 31 9.89 10.11 -5.80
CA VAL A 31 10.72 9.69 -4.68
C VAL A 31 12.14 10.11 -4.97
N LYS A 32 12.71 10.93 -4.09
CA LYS A 32 14.14 11.15 -4.03
C LYS A 32 14.68 10.22 -2.95
N TRP A 33 15.57 9.31 -3.33
CA TRP A 33 16.21 8.39 -2.41
C TRP A 33 17.71 8.65 -2.43
N HIS A 34 18.28 9.01 -1.29
CA HIS A 34 19.70 9.20 -1.11
C HIS A 34 20.24 8.10 -0.20
N GLU A 35 21.37 7.52 -0.59
CA GLU A 35 22.09 6.57 0.26
C GLU A 35 22.48 7.23 1.60
N PRO A 36 22.68 6.44 2.68
CA PRO A 36 23.07 7.00 3.97
C PRO A 36 24.32 7.86 3.88
N ALA A 37 24.29 9.01 4.57
CA ALA A 37 25.48 9.79 4.80
C ALA A 37 26.36 9.09 5.84
N TYR A 38 27.57 8.73 5.44
CA TYR A 38 28.55 8.08 6.31
C TYR A 38 29.38 9.12 7.06
N VAL A 39 29.83 8.77 8.27
CA VAL A 39 30.70 9.64 9.06
C VAL A 39 31.98 9.95 8.27
N PRO A 40 32.33 11.24 8.06
CA PRO A 40 33.56 11.61 7.38
C PRO A 40 34.79 11.31 8.25
N PRO A 41 35.93 10.97 7.66
CA PRO A 41 37.17 10.77 8.39
C PRO A 41 37.67 12.12 8.94
N THR A 42 37.30 12.46 10.18
CA THR A 42 37.63 13.77 10.77
C THR A 42 38.41 13.61 12.07
N PRO A 43 39.61 14.20 12.22
CA PRO A 43 40.48 13.98 13.38
C PRO A 43 39.93 14.44 14.74
N ALA A 44 38.82 15.18 14.76
CA ALA A 44 38.32 15.91 15.94
C ALA A 44 37.30 15.14 16.80
N LEU A 45 36.90 13.93 16.41
CA LEU A 45 35.63 13.36 16.89
C LEU A 45 35.73 12.56 18.20
N LEU A 46 36.90 12.12 18.62
CA LEU A 46 37.03 11.30 19.83
C LEU A 46 38.44 11.50 20.43
N SER A 47 38.55 12.08 21.63
CA SER A 47 39.82 12.22 22.36
C SER A 47 39.93 11.31 23.60
N VAL A 48 38.91 10.50 23.92
CA VAL A 48 38.89 9.69 25.17
C VAL A 48 38.18 8.31 25.04
N ILE A 49 38.58 7.45 24.09
CA ILE A 49 38.29 5.99 24.14
C ILE A 49 39.58 5.25 24.55
N ARG A 50 39.50 4.15 25.30
CA ARG A 50 40.61 3.18 25.39
C ARG A 50 40.22 1.86 24.69
N PRO A 51 41.09 1.33 23.79
CA PRO A 51 42.36 1.90 23.34
C PRO A 51 42.11 3.20 22.54
N PRO A 52 43.11 4.10 22.42
CA PRO A 52 42.91 5.49 22.02
C PRO A 52 42.03 5.60 20.78
N PRO A 53 41.11 6.58 20.74
CA PRO A 53 40.11 6.74 19.70
C PRO A 53 40.70 6.88 18.28
N SER A 54 41.99 7.23 18.20
CA SER A 54 42.77 7.22 16.98
C SER A 54 42.82 5.86 16.29
N LEU A 55 42.79 4.72 17.01
CA LEU A 55 42.94 3.40 16.38
C LEU A 55 41.66 2.91 15.70
N VAL A 56 40.50 3.06 16.36
CA VAL A 56 39.20 2.70 15.76
C VAL A 56 38.90 3.59 14.56
N GLN A 57 39.24 4.87 14.67
CA GLN A 57 39.14 5.80 13.55
C GLN A 57 40.12 5.44 12.41
N GLN A 58 41.37 5.07 12.70
CA GLN A 58 42.32 4.58 11.71
C GLN A 58 41.81 3.32 11.00
N TRP A 59 41.18 2.39 11.73
CA TRP A 59 40.55 1.21 11.12
C TRP A 59 39.40 1.59 10.19
N TYR A 60 38.57 2.55 10.60
CA TYR A 60 37.47 3.03 9.78
C TYR A 60 37.96 3.78 8.52
N GLU A 61 38.98 4.62 8.65
CA GLU A 61 39.66 5.30 7.53
C GLU A 61 40.30 4.30 6.57
N LEU A 62 40.98 3.29 7.10
CA LEU A 62 41.54 2.19 6.31
C LEU A 62 40.44 1.39 5.61
N ALA A 63 39.31 1.15 6.27
CA ALA A 63 38.15 0.46 5.68
C ALA A 63 37.59 1.23 4.49
N LEU A 64 37.39 2.55 4.65
CA LEU A 64 36.94 3.44 3.57
C LEU A 64 37.93 3.46 2.39
N ARG A 65 39.23 3.50 2.67
CA ARG A 65 40.27 3.43 1.64
C ARG A 65 40.21 2.10 0.88
N GLN A 66 40.17 0.99 1.60
CA GLN A 66 40.07 -0.35 1.00
C GLN A 66 38.77 -0.53 0.21
N GLU A 67 37.65 0.02 0.68
CA GLU A 67 36.38 0.04 -0.07
C GLU A 67 36.54 0.77 -1.40
N SER A 68 37.19 1.95 -1.39
CA SER A 68 37.44 2.76 -2.60
C SER A 68 38.39 2.08 -3.59
N GLU A 69 39.36 1.31 -3.08
CA GLU A 69 40.31 0.51 -3.86
C GLU A 69 39.70 -0.84 -4.32
N GLY A 70 38.50 -1.20 -3.83
CA GLY A 70 37.80 -2.44 -4.20
C GLY A 70 38.28 -3.70 -3.48
N HIS A 71 38.97 -3.56 -2.33
CA HIS A 71 39.47 -4.67 -1.53
C HIS A 71 38.41 -5.23 -0.57
N ALA A 72 38.16 -6.54 -0.63
CA ALA A 72 37.14 -7.22 0.19
C ALA A 72 37.44 -7.24 1.70
N SER A 73 38.68 -6.96 2.10
CA SER A 73 39.12 -6.84 3.49
C SER A 73 38.52 -5.62 4.22
N CYS A 74 37.94 -4.66 3.49
CA CYS A 74 37.20 -3.56 4.11
C CYS A 74 36.02 -4.06 4.96
N VAL A 75 35.42 -5.20 4.59
CA VAL A 75 34.32 -5.84 5.33
C VAL A 75 34.77 -6.23 6.74
N ASP A 76 35.98 -6.79 6.86
CA ASP A 76 36.55 -7.19 8.15
C ASP A 76 36.85 -5.99 9.04
N LEU A 77 37.35 -4.90 8.43
CA LEU A 77 37.61 -3.65 9.14
C LEU A 77 36.33 -2.95 9.59
N PHE A 78 35.28 -2.89 8.76
CA PHE A 78 33.98 -2.34 9.18
C PHE A 78 33.34 -3.18 10.30
N PHE A 79 33.47 -4.51 10.24
CA PHE A 79 33.04 -5.39 11.32
C PHE A 79 33.82 -5.12 12.62
N ALA A 80 35.14 -5.00 12.54
CA ALA A 80 36.01 -4.66 13.66
C ALA A 80 35.59 -3.34 14.34
N VAL A 81 35.35 -2.30 13.54
CA VAL A 81 34.90 -0.99 14.02
C VAL A 81 33.54 -1.12 14.69
N ALA A 82 32.58 -1.84 14.09
CA ALA A 82 31.26 -2.03 14.66
C ALA A 82 31.30 -2.74 16.03
N VAL A 83 32.09 -3.81 16.17
CA VAL A 83 32.29 -4.54 17.43
C VAL A 83 32.92 -3.64 18.49
N GLN A 84 33.99 -2.93 18.15
CA GLN A 84 34.72 -2.10 19.11
C GLN A 84 33.91 -0.87 19.59
N THR A 85 33.11 -0.29 18.70
CA THR A 85 32.25 0.87 19.03
C THR A 85 31.02 0.47 19.84
N LYS A 86 30.49 -0.76 19.69
CA LYS A 86 29.34 -1.25 20.47
C LYS A 86 29.62 -1.27 21.97
N ALA A 87 30.79 -1.78 22.37
CA ALA A 87 31.22 -1.81 23.78
C ALA A 87 31.29 -0.40 24.40
N SER A 88 31.55 0.62 23.58
CA SER A 88 31.68 2.02 24.02
C SER A 88 30.33 2.77 24.04
N CYS A 89 29.30 2.26 23.37
CA CYS A 89 27.97 2.89 23.33
C CYS A 89 27.14 2.65 24.62
N GLY A 90 27.46 1.62 25.43
CA GLY A 90 26.73 1.28 26.65
C GLY A 90 27.23 1.97 27.93
N ILE A 91 28.35 2.69 27.88
CA ILE A 91 28.93 3.37 29.04
C ILE A 91 28.38 4.79 29.10
N ALA A 92 27.18 4.94 29.66
CA ALA A 92 26.61 6.25 30.00
C ALA A 92 27.38 6.87 31.17
N CYS A 93 28.58 7.40 30.92
CA CYS A 93 29.24 8.28 31.88
C CYS A 93 28.59 9.67 31.76
N SER A 94 27.97 10.13 32.85
CA SER A 94 27.17 11.37 32.94
C SER A 94 27.94 12.66 32.62
N ALA A 95 29.26 12.57 32.39
CA ALA A 95 30.14 13.71 32.18
C ALA A 95 30.34 14.12 30.70
N ASP A 96 29.98 13.31 29.69
CA ASP A 96 30.36 13.64 28.29
C ASP A 96 29.36 13.13 27.22
N ARG A 97 28.19 13.80 27.10
CA ARG A 97 27.13 13.42 26.14
C ARG A 97 27.58 13.50 24.67
N CYS A 98 28.39 14.49 24.32
CA CYS A 98 28.92 14.68 22.96
C CYS A 98 29.75 13.47 22.49
N HIS A 99 30.50 12.86 23.42
CA HIS A 99 31.34 11.70 23.16
C HIS A 99 30.53 10.44 22.83
N SER A 100 29.51 10.16 23.64
CA SER A 100 28.61 9.01 23.43
C SER A 100 27.87 9.09 22.09
N ASP A 101 27.50 10.29 21.65
CA ASP A 101 26.84 10.50 20.36
C ASP A 101 27.78 10.24 19.18
N CYS A 102 29.05 10.65 19.25
CA CYS A 102 30.02 10.34 18.21
C CYS A 102 30.29 8.83 18.09
N CYS A 103 30.48 8.13 19.21
CA CYS A 103 30.67 6.67 19.20
C CYS A 103 29.49 5.96 18.54
N ARG A 104 28.26 6.40 18.85
CA ARG A 104 27.04 5.87 18.26
C ARG A 104 26.94 6.15 16.76
N GLN A 105 27.30 7.36 16.32
CA GLN A 105 27.34 7.71 14.90
C GLN A 105 28.35 6.85 14.13
N LEU A 106 29.57 6.68 14.67
CA LEU A 106 30.60 5.84 14.06
C LEU A 106 30.15 4.36 14.03
N HIS A 107 29.53 3.87 15.09
CA HIS A 107 28.96 2.52 15.16
C HIS A 107 27.91 2.29 14.08
N CYS A 108 26.92 3.19 13.98
CA CYS A 108 25.88 3.11 12.96
C CYS A 108 26.46 3.20 11.54
N SER A 109 27.40 4.11 11.31
CA SER A 109 28.08 4.27 10.02
C SER A 109 28.86 3.01 9.62
N ALA A 110 29.57 2.40 10.56
CA ALA A 110 30.28 1.14 10.33
C ALA A 110 29.32 -0.01 10.03
N LEU A 111 28.19 -0.12 10.74
CA LEU A 111 27.16 -1.13 10.45
C LEU A 111 26.51 -0.92 9.08
N GLN A 112 26.19 0.32 8.70
CA GLN A 112 25.65 0.63 7.37
C GLN A 112 26.64 0.23 6.28
N LYS A 113 27.91 0.63 6.41
CA LYS A 113 28.99 0.25 5.48
C LYS A 113 29.22 -1.25 5.44
N LEU A 114 29.15 -1.92 6.57
CA LEU A 114 29.27 -3.37 6.66
C LEU A 114 28.21 -4.07 5.81
N VAL A 115 26.93 -3.65 5.94
CA VAL A 115 25.83 -4.22 5.13
C VAL A 115 26.05 -4.00 3.63
N VAL A 116 26.42 -2.77 3.23
CA VAL A 116 26.61 -2.42 1.82
C VAL A 116 27.81 -3.18 1.22
N THR A 117 28.97 -3.12 1.87
CA THR A 117 30.20 -3.72 1.34
C THR A 117 30.16 -5.24 1.41
N ALA A 118 29.60 -5.84 2.47
CA ALA A 118 29.51 -7.28 2.58
C ALA A 118 28.58 -7.89 1.51
N GLN A 119 27.48 -7.22 1.13
CA GLN A 119 26.67 -7.68 0.00
C GLN A 119 27.40 -7.49 -1.34
N LYS A 120 28.05 -6.33 -1.55
CA LYS A 120 28.87 -6.06 -2.75
C LYS A 120 29.93 -7.13 -2.99
N PHE A 121 30.61 -7.58 -1.93
CA PHE A 121 31.64 -8.62 -1.99
C PHE A 121 31.10 -10.04 -1.75
N LYS A 122 29.78 -10.25 -1.71
CA LYS A 122 29.13 -11.57 -1.49
C LYS A 122 29.57 -12.28 -0.20
N ARG A 123 29.88 -11.49 0.84
CA ARG A 123 30.24 -11.95 2.19
C ARG A 123 29.05 -11.95 3.16
N LEU A 124 27.96 -11.26 2.84
CA LEU A 124 26.70 -11.32 3.58
C LEU A 124 25.67 -12.10 2.77
N ASP A 125 25.15 -13.19 3.33
CA ASP A 125 23.90 -13.80 2.90
C ASP A 125 22.82 -13.37 3.89
N PRO A 126 21.86 -12.50 3.50
CA PRO A 126 20.81 -12.01 4.39
C PRO A 126 19.91 -13.10 4.98
N ARG A 127 20.03 -14.36 4.52
CA ARG A 127 19.31 -15.53 5.05
C ARG A 127 20.10 -16.28 6.11
N GLN A 128 21.43 -16.16 6.12
CA GLN A 128 22.30 -16.97 6.99
C GLN A 128 23.16 -16.13 7.93
N GLY A 129 23.88 -15.15 7.38
CA GLY A 129 24.87 -14.40 8.14
C GLY A 129 26.03 -13.83 7.32
N LEU A 130 26.98 -13.28 8.05
CA LEU A 130 28.13 -12.54 7.55
C LEU A 130 29.41 -13.36 7.70
N ARG A 131 30.19 -13.50 6.62
CA ARG A 131 31.52 -14.11 6.62
C ARG A 131 32.59 -13.04 6.84
N VAL A 132 33.35 -13.14 7.92
CA VAL A 132 34.44 -12.22 8.29
C VAL A 132 35.71 -12.97 8.65
N GLU A 133 36.85 -12.35 8.42
CA GLU A 133 38.13 -12.74 8.99
C GLU A 133 38.30 -11.96 10.30
N TRP A 134 38.29 -12.66 11.42
CA TRP A 134 38.36 -12.06 12.73
C TRP A 134 39.39 -12.78 13.58
N ARG A 135 40.38 -12.05 14.09
CA ARG A 135 41.48 -12.59 14.91
C ARG A 135 42.25 -13.74 14.23
N GLY A 136 42.37 -13.70 12.90
CA GLY A 136 43.07 -14.70 12.10
C GLY A 136 42.24 -15.95 11.77
N GLU A 137 40.96 -15.97 12.14
CA GLU A 137 40.03 -17.06 11.83
C GLU A 137 38.92 -16.58 10.88
N GLN A 138 38.50 -17.45 9.97
CA GLN A 138 37.34 -17.23 9.12
C GLN A 138 36.08 -17.64 9.88
N LEU A 139 35.24 -16.66 10.22
CA LEU A 139 34.02 -16.87 11.01
C LEU A 139 32.78 -16.56 10.19
N LEU A 140 31.74 -17.37 10.40
CA LEU A 140 30.38 -17.06 9.98
C LEU A 140 29.61 -16.50 11.18
N ILE A 141 29.38 -15.20 11.17
CA ILE A 141 28.57 -14.49 12.15
C ILE A 141 27.09 -14.66 11.77
N PRO A 142 26.29 -15.39 12.55
CA PRO A 142 24.90 -15.67 12.19
C PRO A 142 24.04 -14.41 12.27
N LEU A 143 23.00 -14.37 11.43
CA LEU A 143 21.90 -13.41 11.53
C LEU A 143 20.75 -14.01 12.35
N ALA A 144 20.35 -13.35 13.43
CA ALA A 144 19.13 -13.68 14.16
C ALA A 144 17.97 -12.78 13.73
N TYR A 145 16.74 -13.31 13.74
CA TYR A 145 15.54 -12.60 13.28
C TYR A 145 14.52 -12.55 14.41
N HIS A 146 14.02 -11.37 14.73
CA HIS A 146 13.17 -11.14 15.89
C HIS A 146 11.89 -10.39 15.51
N GLY A 147 10.74 -11.00 15.81
CA GLY A 147 9.43 -10.38 15.64
C GLY A 147 8.90 -10.32 14.22
N PHE A 148 9.61 -10.84 13.22
CA PHE A 148 9.13 -10.87 11.84
C PHE A 148 8.03 -11.92 11.65
N VAL A 149 7.10 -11.59 10.76
CA VAL A 149 6.14 -12.55 10.17
C VAL A 149 6.68 -13.21 8.90
N TRP A 150 7.76 -12.65 8.37
CA TRP A 150 8.52 -13.16 7.23
C TRP A 150 9.49 -14.24 7.70
N GLN A 151 9.67 -15.27 6.87
CA GLN A 151 10.66 -16.32 7.11
C GLN A 151 12.07 -15.84 6.73
N PRO A 152 13.14 -16.34 7.39
CA PRO A 152 14.52 -15.99 7.07
C PRO A 152 14.88 -16.14 5.58
N GLU A 153 14.30 -17.12 4.89
CA GLU A 153 14.53 -17.40 3.48
C GLU A 153 14.05 -16.26 2.56
N GLU A 154 13.12 -15.43 3.04
CA GLU A 154 12.54 -14.31 2.32
C GLU A 154 13.41 -13.04 2.36
N PHE A 155 14.48 -13.02 3.16
CA PHE A 155 15.41 -11.90 3.25
C PHE A 155 16.41 -12.00 2.09
N HIS A 156 16.23 -11.17 1.06
CA HIS A 156 17.07 -11.26 -0.13
C HIS A 156 18.12 -10.15 -0.25
N GLU A 157 17.75 -8.92 0.08
CA GLU A 157 18.66 -7.77 0.06
C GLU A 157 18.37 -6.87 1.26
N LEU A 158 19.43 -6.35 1.88
CA LEU A 158 19.37 -5.42 2.99
C LEU A 158 19.88 -4.05 2.53
N VAL A 159 19.02 -3.05 2.55
CA VAL A 159 19.35 -1.70 2.08
C VAL A 159 19.30 -0.74 3.26
N PRO A 160 20.45 -0.19 3.70
CA PRO A 160 20.42 0.79 4.78
C PRO A 160 19.64 2.06 4.40
N VAL A 161 18.84 2.54 5.33
CA VAL A 161 17.99 3.72 5.12
C VAL A 161 18.86 4.98 5.27
N GLY A 162 18.88 5.78 4.21
CA GLY A 162 19.46 7.13 4.20
C GLY A 162 18.38 8.20 4.28
N GLU A 163 18.56 9.30 3.55
CA GLU A 163 17.54 10.33 3.42
C GLU A 163 16.63 10.07 2.22
N TYR A 164 15.33 10.22 2.39
CA TYR A 164 14.39 10.18 1.29
C TYR A 164 13.33 11.26 1.43
N GLN A 165 12.74 11.63 0.30
CA GLN A 165 11.60 12.54 0.23
C GLN A 165 10.60 11.98 -0.77
N SER A 166 9.32 11.93 -0.38
CA SER A 166 8.24 11.52 -1.27
C SER A 166 7.05 12.47 -1.15
N ASN A 167 6.41 12.78 -2.28
CA ASN A 167 5.13 13.49 -2.27
C ASN A 167 3.93 12.58 -1.94
N ALA A 168 4.14 11.27 -1.79
CA ALA A 168 3.09 10.30 -1.45
C ALA A 168 3.00 10.00 0.06
N ILE A 169 4.03 10.36 0.83
CA ILE A 169 4.12 10.13 2.28
C ILE A 169 4.18 11.50 2.94
N ALA A 170 3.12 11.89 3.63
CA ALA A 170 3.04 13.19 4.30
C ALA A 170 3.75 13.18 5.67
N CYS A 171 3.70 12.06 6.40
CA CYS A 171 4.33 11.88 7.69
C CYS A 171 5.32 10.70 7.64
N GLU A 172 6.59 10.94 7.95
CA GLU A 172 7.60 9.89 8.09
C GLU A 172 7.54 9.29 9.50
N HIS A 173 7.16 8.02 9.61
CA HIS A 173 7.13 7.29 10.88
C HIS A 173 8.51 6.69 11.20
N ARG A 174 9.45 7.58 11.49
CA ARG A 174 10.82 7.25 11.86
C ARG A 174 11.15 7.69 13.27
N CYS A 175 11.94 6.90 14.00
CA CYS A 175 12.49 7.30 15.29
C CYS A 175 13.95 6.89 15.44
N GLN A 176 14.69 7.73 16.17
CA GLN A 176 16.07 7.45 16.55
C GLN A 176 16.09 6.40 17.66
N GLY A 177 17.15 5.60 17.70
CA GLY A 177 17.31 4.56 18.71
C GLY A 177 18.57 3.73 18.47
N VAL A 178 18.61 2.53 19.07
CA VAL A 178 19.69 1.57 18.88
C VAL A 178 19.54 0.85 17.55
N GLY A 179 20.64 0.67 16.84
CA GLY A 179 20.71 -0.07 15.58
C GLY A 179 20.53 0.81 14.35
N VAL A 180 20.53 0.15 13.19
CA VAL A 180 20.47 0.78 11.87
C VAL A 180 19.15 0.38 11.20
N PRO A 181 18.28 1.34 10.83
CA PRO A 181 17.09 1.04 10.04
C PRO A 181 17.49 0.60 8.63
N LEU A 182 16.84 -0.45 8.16
CA LEU A 182 17.03 -1.08 6.87
C LEU A 182 15.68 -1.23 6.14
N VAL A 183 15.73 -1.20 4.82
CA VAL A 183 14.72 -1.80 3.95
C VAL A 183 15.19 -3.19 3.57
N VAL A 184 14.35 -4.20 3.77
CA VAL A 184 14.55 -5.55 3.25
C VAL A 184 13.73 -5.70 1.98
N THR A 185 14.32 -6.24 0.91
CA THR A 185 13.57 -6.62 -0.30
C THR A 185 13.36 -8.13 -0.34
N THR A 186 12.20 -8.53 -0.85
CA THR A 186 11.83 -9.92 -1.10
C THR A 186 11.20 -10.09 -2.48
N TRP A 187 11.36 -11.28 -3.06
CA TRP A 187 10.81 -11.64 -4.37
C TRP A 187 10.02 -12.94 -4.27
N ASN A 188 8.82 -12.96 -4.84
CA ASN A 188 7.99 -14.15 -4.92
C ASN A 188 8.40 -15.02 -6.13
N ARG A 189 9.49 -15.78 -5.98
CA ARG A 189 10.04 -16.61 -7.07
C ARG A 189 9.21 -17.86 -7.35
N ASP A 190 8.50 -18.36 -6.35
CA ASP A 190 7.73 -19.60 -6.44
C ASP A 190 6.26 -19.36 -6.82
N GLU A 191 5.93 -18.12 -7.24
CA GLU A 191 4.58 -17.68 -7.63
C GLU A 191 3.52 -18.02 -6.57
N GLU A 192 3.88 -17.87 -5.28
CA GLU A 192 2.95 -18.09 -4.19
C GLU A 192 1.68 -17.24 -4.39
N PRO A 193 0.48 -17.83 -4.25
CA PRO A 193 -0.76 -17.09 -4.44
C PRO A 193 -0.87 -15.89 -3.52
N LEU A 194 -1.50 -14.82 -3.99
CA LEU A 194 -1.80 -13.61 -3.23
C LEU A 194 -0.56 -12.86 -2.71
N ARG A 195 0.61 -13.05 -3.34
CA ARG A 195 1.84 -12.31 -3.02
C ARG A 195 2.32 -11.49 -4.23
N PRO A 196 2.80 -10.25 -4.04
CA PRO A 196 3.38 -9.48 -5.13
C PRO A 196 4.69 -10.11 -5.61
N GLU A 197 5.08 -9.84 -6.85
CA GLU A 197 6.38 -10.28 -7.39
C GLU A 197 7.55 -9.74 -6.55
N LYS A 198 7.50 -8.47 -6.16
CA LYS A 198 8.51 -7.81 -5.31
C LYS A 198 7.82 -7.08 -4.16
N THR A 199 8.32 -7.29 -2.94
CA THR A 199 7.86 -6.56 -1.74
C THR A 199 9.04 -6.00 -0.97
N SER A 200 8.80 -4.93 -0.22
CA SER A 200 9.77 -4.33 0.70
C SER A 200 9.18 -4.18 2.11
N PHE A 201 9.96 -4.49 3.14
CA PHE A 201 9.57 -4.32 4.54
C PHE A 201 10.71 -3.73 5.38
N ALA A 202 10.38 -3.23 6.58
CA ALA A 202 11.34 -2.57 7.44
C ALA A 202 12.07 -3.60 8.32
N ALA A 203 13.34 -3.37 8.60
CA ALA A 203 14.10 -4.09 9.61
C ALA A 203 15.01 -3.12 10.37
N THR A 204 15.40 -3.48 11.59
CA THR A 204 16.44 -2.76 12.34
C THR A 204 17.58 -3.72 12.65
N LEU A 205 18.78 -3.42 12.15
CA LEU A 205 19.98 -4.19 12.42
C LEU A 205 20.67 -3.72 13.70
N CYS A 206 20.91 -4.65 14.60
CA CYS A 206 21.71 -4.46 15.80
C CYS A 206 22.90 -5.42 15.79
N LEU A 207 23.98 -4.98 16.44
CA LEU A 207 25.11 -5.84 16.82
C LEU A 207 25.08 -6.00 18.33
N THR A 208 25.10 -7.24 18.79
CA THR A 208 25.22 -7.60 20.20
C THR A 208 26.58 -8.24 20.46
N THR A 209 27.20 -7.78 21.54
CA THR A 209 28.39 -8.36 22.15
C THR A 209 27.98 -8.55 23.60
N GLU A 210 27.78 -9.79 24.07
CA GLU A 210 27.40 -9.99 25.46
C GLU A 210 28.44 -9.34 26.39
N PRO A 211 28.01 -8.79 27.54
CA PRO A 211 28.94 -8.14 28.46
C PRO A 211 29.98 -9.16 28.93
N CYS A 212 31.25 -8.77 28.90
CA CYS A 212 32.26 -9.41 29.74
C CYS A 212 31.73 -9.36 31.19
N PRO A 213 31.62 -10.48 31.92
CA PRO A 213 31.13 -10.43 33.30
C PRO A 213 32.00 -9.45 34.08
N THR A 214 31.37 -8.45 34.69
CA THR A 214 32.06 -7.56 35.62
C THR A 214 32.60 -8.40 36.79
N PRO A 215 33.81 -8.11 37.28
CA PRO A 215 34.44 -8.92 38.33
C PRO A 215 33.66 -8.93 39.66
N GLU A 216 32.58 -8.16 39.81
CA GLU A 216 31.77 -8.08 41.02
C GLU A 216 30.64 -9.13 41.09
N SER A 217 30.32 -9.84 39.99
CA SER A 217 29.33 -10.93 40.01
C SER A 217 29.96 -12.33 40.20
N SER A 218 31.16 -12.40 40.78
CA SER A 218 31.85 -13.65 41.10
C SER A 218 31.61 -14.03 42.57
N ALA A 219 30.47 -14.65 42.87
CA ALA A 219 30.31 -15.34 44.16
C ALA A 219 29.41 -16.59 44.15
N ALA A 220 28.79 -16.99 43.04
CA ALA A 220 28.04 -18.24 43.00
C ALA A 220 28.15 -18.94 41.63
N ALA A 221 28.92 -20.03 41.62
CA ALA A 221 28.82 -21.21 40.75
C ALA A 221 28.47 -20.98 39.26
N SER A 222 29.43 -21.12 38.37
CA SER A 222 29.80 -22.40 37.72
C SER A 222 29.07 -22.61 36.40
N GLU A 223 29.61 -22.00 35.35
CA GLU A 223 29.83 -22.54 33.99
C GLU A 223 30.13 -21.34 33.08
N THR A 224 31.40 -20.93 33.04
CA THR A 224 31.86 -20.11 31.92
C THR A 224 31.66 -20.92 30.64
N PRO A 225 30.88 -20.44 29.66
CA PRO A 225 30.71 -21.17 28.40
C PRO A 225 32.10 -21.42 27.79
N PRO A 226 32.39 -22.63 27.29
CA PRO A 226 33.74 -23.07 26.91
C PRO A 226 34.34 -22.35 25.69
N TYR A 227 33.67 -21.34 25.14
CA TYR A 227 34.11 -20.56 23.99
C TYR A 227 33.89 -19.06 24.24
N PRO A 228 34.82 -18.18 23.82
CA PRO A 228 34.55 -16.74 23.78
C PRO A 228 33.29 -16.53 22.93
N GLN A 229 32.24 -16.00 23.54
CA GLN A 229 30.98 -15.80 22.85
C GLN A 229 31.19 -14.81 21.70
N LEU A 230 30.91 -15.27 20.48
CA LEU A 230 31.09 -14.50 19.26
C LEU A 230 30.06 -13.35 19.19
N PRO A 231 30.42 -12.19 18.61
CA PRO A 231 29.45 -11.15 18.28
C PRO A 231 28.29 -11.70 17.45
N ARG A 232 27.08 -11.16 17.62
CA ARG A 232 25.90 -11.58 16.85
C ARG A 232 25.26 -10.38 16.15
N LEU A 233 24.78 -10.64 14.93
CA LEU A 233 23.96 -9.68 14.19
C LEU A 233 22.50 -10.06 14.37
N GLU A 234 21.68 -9.09 14.71
CA GLU A 234 20.26 -9.30 15.04
C GLU A 234 19.41 -8.33 14.23
N LEU A 235 18.45 -8.86 13.48
CA LEU A 235 17.41 -8.09 12.80
C LEU A 235 16.14 -8.10 13.64
N TYR A 236 15.55 -6.92 13.80
CA TYR A 236 14.29 -6.73 14.50
C TYR A 236 13.23 -6.18 13.55
N ASP A 237 11.99 -6.69 13.64
CA ASP A 237 10.83 -6.09 12.96
C ASP A 237 10.36 -4.86 13.74
N PRO A 238 10.55 -3.64 13.23
CA PRO A 238 10.23 -2.44 13.98
C PRO A 238 8.73 -2.13 14.03
N LEU A 239 7.88 -2.89 13.32
CA LEU A 239 6.43 -2.82 13.47
C LEU A 239 5.95 -3.50 14.76
N ARG A 240 6.67 -4.51 15.25
CA ARG A 240 6.24 -5.37 16.37
C ARG A 240 7.18 -5.28 17.57
N VAL A 241 8.46 -5.00 17.35
CA VAL A 241 9.48 -4.84 18.39
C VAL A 241 9.94 -3.39 18.43
N HIS A 242 9.65 -2.69 19.53
CA HIS A 242 10.01 -1.28 19.70
C HIS A 242 11.22 -1.05 20.61
N ARG A 243 11.56 -2.05 21.43
CA ARG A 243 12.66 -1.98 22.39
C ARG A 243 13.57 -3.18 22.23
N HIS A 244 14.88 -2.95 22.37
CA HIS A 244 15.86 -4.01 22.36
C HIS A 244 15.66 -4.90 23.60
N PRO A 245 15.53 -6.24 23.46
CA PRO A 245 15.24 -7.13 24.59
C PRO A 245 16.27 -7.06 25.73
N ALA A 246 17.57 -7.01 25.38
CA ALA A 246 18.63 -6.98 26.38
C ALA A 246 18.84 -5.61 27.06
N SER A 247 18.84 -4.49 26.32
CA SER A 247 19.11 -3.17 26.89
C SER A 247 17.86 -2.39 27.32
N GLY A 248 16.67 -2.77 26.85
CA GLY A 248 15.41 -2.04 27.08
C GLY A 248 15.30 -0.70 26.33
N GLU A 249 16.36 -0.29 25.61
CA GLU A 249 16.40 0.95 24.84
C GLU A 249 15.49 0.88 23.61
N CYS A 250 14.98 2.02 23.17
CA CYS A 250 14.19 2.08 21.94
C CYS A 250 15.06 1.72 20.73
N LEU A 251 14.54 0.85 19.86
CA LEU A 251 15.18 0.54 18.58
C LEU A 251 15.04 1.74 17.63
N ALA A 252 16.07 1.97 16.83
CA ALA A 252 15.95 2.83 15.66
C ALA A 252 14.89 2.23 14.73
N ARG A 253 14.04 3.04 14.13
CA ARG A 253 12.94 2.57 13.29
C ARG A 253 12.71 3.53 12.15
N ASP A 254 12.41 2.97 10.98
CA ASP A 254 11.77 3.68 9.89
C ASP A 254 10.81 2.74 9.16
N ILE A 255 9.51 2.85 9.47
CA ILE A 255 8.48 2.01 8.84
C ILE A 255 7.92 2.63 7.55
N SER A 256 8.26 3.89 7.28
CA SER A 256 7.88 4.61 6.06
C SER A 256 8.86 4.35 4.92
N ALA A 257 10.14 4.13 5.23
CA ALA A 257 11.20 3.91 4.25
C ALA A 257 10.92 2.78 3.24
N PRO A 258 10.40 1.59 3.63
CA PRO A 258 10.12 0.54 2.66
C PRO A 258 9.03 0.93 1.64
N LEU A 259 8.05 1.75 2.05
CA LEU A 259 7.02 2.26 1.15
C LEU A 259 7.62 3.25 0.15
N ALA A 260 8.45 4.19 0.62
CA ALA A 260 9.19 5.11 -0.24
C ALA A 260 10.12 4.37 -1.21
N TYR A 261 10.84 3.36 -0.72
CA TYR A 261 11.75 2.56 -1.52
C TYR A 261 11.02 1.78 -2.61
N GLY A 262 9.89 1.14 -2.29
CA GLY A 262 9.08 0.43 -3.28
C GLY A 262 8.53 1.34 -4.38
N LEU A 263 8.20 2.59 -4.04
CA LEU A 263 7.74 3.60 -4.99
C LEU A 263 8.82 4.08 -5.97
N ARG A 264 10.10 3.96 -5.64
CA ARG A 264 11.22 4.36 -6.50
C ARG A 264 11.30 3.50 -7.77
N ASP A 265 11.08 2.20 -7.63
CA ASP A 265 11.33 1.21 -8.69
C ASP A 265 10.12 0.95 -9.59
N GLN A 266 8.93 1.44 -9.23
CA GLN A 266 7.72 1.13 -9.99
C GLN A 266 7.52 2.05 -11.20
N ARG A 267 7.43 1.45 -12.38
CA ARG A 267 6.97 2.10 -13.61
C ARG A 267 5.45 2.17 -13.58
N ARG A 268 4.90 3.39 -13.63
CA ARG A 268 3.45 3.59 -13.70
C ARG A 268 2.92 3.20 -15.08
N THR A 269 2.25 2.06 -15.16
CA THR A 269 1.58 1.56 -16.37
C THR A 269 0.09 1.92 -16.42
N ILE A 270 -0.42 2.73 -15.48
CA ILE A 270 -1.84 3.14 -15.32
C ILE A 270 -2.54 3.41 -16.67
N LEU A 271 -1.90 4.20 -17.54
CA LEU A 271 -2.45 4.53 -18.86
C LEU A 271 -2.46 3.34 -19.81
N ASN A 272 -1.40 2.52 -19.83
CA ASN A 272 -1.33 1.33 -20.66
C ASN A 272 -2.34 0.27 -20.23
N ASP A 273 -2.49 0.03 -18.92
CA ASP A 273 -3.41 -0.97 -18.38
C ASP A 273 -4.87 -0.54 -18.53
N PHE A 274 -5.13 0.76 -18.48
CA PHE A 274 -6.44 1.31 -18.85
C PHE A 274 -6.73 1.17 -20.35
N ILE A 275 -5.75 1.39 -21.23
CA ILE A 275 -5.90 1.30 -22.69
C ILE A 275 -6.01 -0.15 -23.16
N ASN A 276 -5.28 -1.09 -22.57
CA ASN A 276 -5.21 -2.49 -22.99
C ASN A 276 -5.67 -3.45 -21.88
N PRO A 277 -6.88 -3.35 -21.31
CA PRO A 277 -7.24 -4.05 -20.07
C PRO A 277 -7.31 -5.58 -20.17
N LEU A 278 -7.39 -6.16 -21.37
CA LEU A 278 -7.43 -7.61 -21.61
C LEU A 278 -6.11 -8.19 -22.14
N GLN A 279 -5.11 -7.32 -22.38
CA GLN A 279 -3.76 -7.67 -22.87
C GLN A 279 -2.66 -6.92 -22.10
N GLY A 280 -3.02 -6.20 -21.03
CA GLY A 280 -2.15 -5.34 -20.26
C GLY A 280 -1.15 -6.15 -19.46
N GLU A 281 -0.14 -5.47 -18.94
CA GLU A 281 0.94 -6.12 -18.17
C GLU A 281 0.43 -6.59 -16.80
N THR A 282 -0.67 -5.99 -16.28
CA THR A 282 -1.24 -6.28 -14.96
C THR A 282 -2.61 -6.99 -15.04
N PRO A 283 -2.68 -8.31 -14.82
CA PRO A 283 -3.96 -8.97 -14.59
C PRO A 283 -4.57 -8.48 -13.26
N SER A 284 -5.88 -8.67 -13.07
CA SER A 284 -6.50 -8.39 -11.77
C SER A 284 -5.86 -9.27 -10.70
N GLN A 285 -5.38 -8.68 -9.61
CA GLN A 285 -4.68 -9.39 -8.54
C GLN A 285 -5.03 -8.83 -7.17
N LEU A 286 -5.36 -9.73 -6.26
CA LEU A 286 -5.47 -9.52 -4.83
C LEU A 286 -4.15 -9.99 -4.21
N TYR A 287 -3.53 -9.17 -3.37
CA TYR A 287 -2.33 -9.58 -2.66
C TYR A 287 -2.24 -8.99 -1.26
N THR A 288 -1.47 -9.66 -0.40
CA THR A 288 -1.21 -9.26 0.99
C THR A 288 0.08 -8.45 1.10
N LEU A 289 0.11 -7.39 1.90
CA LEU A 289 1.34 -6.58 2.11
C LEU A 289 2.36 -7.23 3.08
N GLU A 290 1.90 -8.17 3.89
CA GLU A 290 2.72 -9.05 4.74
C GLU A 290 2.20 -10.49 4.57
N PRO A 291 3.00 -11.54 4.80
CA PRO A 291 2.52 -12.91 4.85
C PRO A 291 1.23 -13.03 5.69
N TYR A 292 0.30 -13.89 5.26
CA TYR A 292 -0.99 -14.08 5.92
C TYR A 292 -0.82 -14.41 7.41
N GLN A 293 -1.62 -13.75 8.25
CA GLN A 293 -1.58 -13.88 9.71
C GLN A 293 -2.97 -14.26 10.22
N ALA A 294 -3.14 -15.53 10.61
CA ALA A 294 -4.39 -16.02 11.17
C ALA A 294 -4.81 -15.23 12.43
N GLY A 295 -6.12 -15.00 12.59
CA GLY A 295 -6.68 -14.23 13.70
C GLY A 295 -6.66 -12.72 13.51
N LYS A 296 -6.21 -12.22 12.35
CA LYS A 296 -6.32 -10.81 11.96
C LYS A 296 -7.45 -10.60 10.97
N ILE A 297 -8.10 -9.44 11.08
CA ILE A 297 -9.17 -9.04 10.18
C ILE A 297 -8.57 -8.50 8.88
N PRO A 298 -8.88 -9.07 7.70
CA PRO A 298 -8.38 -8.54 6.44
C PRO A 298 -9.04 -7.19 6.11
N VAL A 299 -8.23 -6.22 5.69
CA VAL A 299 -8.66 -4.90 5.19
C VAL A 299 -8.23 -4.80 3.73
N VAL A 300 -9.17 -4.92 2.81
CA VAL A 300 -8.92 -4.92 1.37
C VAL A 300 -9.09 -3.51 0.80
N LEU A 301 -8.02 -2.95 0.27
CA LEU A 301 -7.98 -1.64 -0.35
C LEU A 301 -8.22 -1.75 -1.86
N ILE A 302 -9.21 -1.02 -2.37
CA ILE A 302 -9.69 -1.13 -3.76
C ILE A 302 -9.66 0.24 -4.44
N HIS A 303 -8.71 0.44 -5.35
CA HIS A 303 -8.52 1.73 -6.05
C HIS A 303 -9.63 2.04 -7.07
N GLY A 304 -9.72 3.30 -7.50
CA GLY A 304 -10.69 3.80 -8.47
C GLY A 304 -10.22 3.75 -9.93
N LEU A 305 -11.02 4.35 -10.81
CA LEU A 305 -10.77 4.47 -12.25
C LEU A 305 -9.53 5.35 -12.55
N LEU A 306 -8.70 4.97 -13.54
CA LEU A 306 -7.45 5.66 -13.89
C LEU A 306 -6.52 5.88 -12.67
N SER A 307 -6.50 4.91 -11.76
CA SER A 307 -5.69 4.89 -10.56
C SER A 307 -4.98 3.53 -10.44
N ASP A 308 -4.15 3.41 -9.41
CA ASP A 308 -3.37 2.23 -9.06
C ASP A 308 -3.38 2.06 -7.52
N PRO A 309 -2.86 0.93 -7.00
CA PRO A 309 -2.70 0.72 -5.57
C PRO A 309 -1.99 1.82 -4.79
N PHE A 310 -1.12 2.62 -5.43
CA PHE A 310 -0.33 3.63 -4.74
C PHE A 310 -1.13 4.80 -4.22
N THR A 311 -2.36 4.97 -4.70
CA THR A 311 -3.27 5.95 -4.09
C THR A 311 -3.43 5.74 -2.58
N TRP A 312 -3.21 4.52 -2.09
CA TRP A 312 -3.35 4.15 -0.69
C TRP A 312 -2.08 4.34 0.16
N VAL A 313 -0.93 4.71 -0.41
CA VAL A 313 0.34 4.80 0.34
C VAL A 313 0.22 5.62 1.62
N ALA A 314 -0.39 6.79 1.55
CA ALA A 314 -0.60 7.65 2.73
C ALA A 314 -1.41 6.93 3.81
N MET A 315 -2.51 6.28 3.43
CA MET A 315 -3.36 5.53 4.37
C MET A 315 -2.62 4.31 4.95
N VAL A 316 -1.94 3.53 4.12
CA VAL A 316 -1.14 2.37 4.56
C VAL A 316 -0.07 2.79 5.56
N ASN A 317 0.61 3.91 5.30
CA ASN A 317 1.64 4.47 6.16
C ASN A 317 1.10 4.80 7.56
N GLU A 318 -0.03 5.50 7.64
CA GLU A 318 -0.66 5.87 8.91
C GLU A 318 -1.30 4.68 9.64
N LEU A 319 -1.92 3.74 8.91
CA LEU A 319 -2.49 2.53 9.50
C LEU A 319 -1.40 1.65 10.13
N ARG A 320 -0.27 1.45 9.44
CA ARG A 320 0.85 0.65 9.96
C ARG A 320 1.56 1.28 11.15
N ALA A 321 1.48 2.61 11.29
CA ALA A 321 2.03 3.31 12.44
C ALA A 321 1.22 3.10 13.73
N ASN A 322 -0.02 2.61 13.63
CA ASN A 322 -0.90 2.38 14.76
C ASN A 322 -0.72 0.95 15.32
N PRO A 323 -0.24 0.78 16.57
CA PRO A 323 -0.04 -0.55 17.16
C PRO A 323 -1.32 -1.39 17.27
N HIS A 324 -2.47 -0.75 17.55
CA HIS A 324 -3.76 -1.44 17.58
C HIS A 324 -4.10 -2.01 16.20
N PHE A 325 -3.83 -1.26 15.13
CA PHE A 325 -4.02 -1.75 13.78
C PHE A 325 -3.12 -2.97 13.50
N ILE A 326 -1.83 -2.87 13.81
CA ILE A 326 -0.87 -3.96 13.62
C ILE A 326 -1.27 -5.21 14.39
N GLN A 327 -1.90 -5.11 15.56
CA GLN A 327 -2.33 -6.27 16.35
C GLN A 327 -3.58 -6.95 15.76
N HIS A 328 -4.54 -6.20 15.22
CA HIS A 328 -5.87 -6.73 14.89
C HIS A 328 -6.18 -6.85 13.40
N TYR A 329 -5.45 -6.15 12.53
CA TYR A 329 -5.78 -6.01 11.12
C TYR A 329 -4.61 -6.39 10.21
N GLN A 330 -4.95 -6.83 8.99
CA GLN A 330 -3.97 -7.10 7.94
C GLN A 330 -4.37 -6.41 6.64
N LEU A 331 -3.43 -5.68 6.02
CA LEU A 331 -3.67 -4.94 4.78
C LEU A 331 -3.51 -5.81 3.55
N TRP A 332 -4.57 -5.85 2.74
CA TRP A 332 -4.63 -6.49 1.44
C TRP A 332 -4.94 -5.42 0.40
N VAL A 333 -4.51 -5.65 -0.84
CA VAL A 333 -4.67 -4.71 -1.94
C VAL A 333 -5.24 -5.45 -3.13
N PHE A 334 -6.25 -4.86 -3.77
CA PHE A 334 -6.77 -5.33 -5.04
C PHE A 334 -6.38 -4.36 -6.15
N GLU A 335 -5.55 -4.85 -7.07
CA GLU A 335 -5.10 -4.18 -8.28
C GLU A 335 -5.88 -4.74 -9.48
N TYR A 336 -6.37 -3.86 -10.35
CA TYR A 336 -7.11 -4.29 -11.53
C TYR A 336 -7.01 -3.27 -12.68
N PRO A 337 -7.07 -3.73 -13.94
CA PRO A 337 -7.06 -2.84 -15.10
C PRO A 337 -8.37 -2.06 -15.15
N THR A 338 -8.31 -0.77 -14.82
CA THR A 338 -9.51 0.06 -14.67
C THR A 338 -10.31 0.30 -15.96
N GLY A 339 -9.72 -0.02 -17.12
CA GLY A 339 -10.41 -0.01 -18.42
C GLY A 339 -11.36 -1.20 -18.63
N GLN A 340 -11.19 -2.29 -17.86
CA GLN A 340 -12.09 -3.43 -17.87
C GLN A 340 -13.48 -3.04 -17.35
N SER A 341 -14.52 -3.80 -17.71
CA SER A 341 -15.85 -3.59 -17.15
C SER A 341 -15.84 -3.76 -15.62
N LEU A 342 -16.50 -2.83 -14.92
CA LEU A 342 -16.71 -2.87 -13.47
C LEU A 342 -17.18 -4.24 -12.97
N LEU A 343 -18.08 -4.89 -13.71
CA LEU A 343 -18.63 -6.20 -13.34
C LEU A 343 -17.57 -7.31 -13.41
N ALA A 344 -16.69 -7.25 -14.42
CA ALA A 344 -15.63 -8.22 -14.60
C ALA A 344 -14.55 -8.07 -13.52
N SER A 345 -14.13 -6.84 -13.21
CA SER A 345 -13.19 -6.59 -12.09
C SER A 345 -13.80 -7.01 -10.74
N SER A 346 -15.12 -6.81 -10.56
CA SER A 346 -15.83 -7.29 -9.37
C SER A 346 -15.91 -8.82 -9.30
N ALA A 347 -16.07 -9.49 -10.43
CA ALA A 347 -16.03 -10.96 -10.52
C ALA A 347 -14.64 -11.52 -10.21
N ALA A 348 -13.59 -10.85 -10.70
CA ALA A 348 -12.21 -11.20 -10.39
C ALA A 348 -11.94 -11.09 -8.89
N LEU A 349 -12.33 -9.97 -8.25
CA LEU A 349 -12.20 -9.83 -6.80
C LEU A 349 -12.97 -10.92 -6.04
N ARG A 350 -14.24 -11.18 -6.40
CA ARG A 350 -15.04 -12.26 -5.77
C ARG A 350 -14.31 -13.60 -5.83
N SER A 351 -13.81 -13.96 -7.02
CA SER A 351 -13.08 -15.23 -7.22
C SER A 351 -11.82 -15.29 -6.37
N GLN A 352 -11.07 -14.20 -6.27
CA GLN A 352 -9.81 -14.18 -5.52
C GLN A 352 -10.03 -14.15 -4.00
N LEU A 353 -11.10 -13.52 -3.52
CA LEU A 353 -11.52 -13.63 -2.12
C LEU A 353 -11.93 -15.06 -1.76
N GLN A 354 -12.66 -15.76 -2.64
CA GLN A 354 -12.99 -17.17 -2.46
C GLN A 354 -11.74 -18.06 -2.47
N GLN A 355 -10.78 -17.79 -3.36
CA GLN A 355 -9.50 -18.49 -3.37
C GLN A 355 -8.69 -18.23 -2.10
N ALA A 356 -8.66 -16.98 -1.62
CA ALA A 356 -8.01 -16.63 -0.36
C ALA A 356 -8.61 -17.38 0.83
N ARG A 357 -9.95 -17.48 0.90
CA ARG A 357 -10.64 -18.28 1.92
C ARG A 357 -10.24 -19.76 1.82
N ALA A 358 -10.27 -20.33 0.62
CA ALA A 358 -9.90 -21.74 0.40
C ALA A 358 -8.43 -22.03 0.72
N LEU A 359 -7.54 -21.06 0.51
CA LEU A 359 -6.11 -21.18 0.78
C LEU A 359 -5.80 -21.06 2.28
N TYR A 360 -6.32 -20.02 2.93
CA TYR A 360 -5.90 -19.64 4.27
C TYR A 360 -6.80 -20.17 5.39
N ASP A 361 -8.09 -20.37 5.12
CA ASP A 361 -9.02 -20.91 6.11
C ASP A 361 -10.13 -21.78 5.46
N PRO A 362 -9.77 -22.92 4.84
CA PRO A 362 -10.72 -23.78 4.13
C PRO A 362 -11.77 -24.42 5.05
N LEU A 363 -11.49 -24.50 6.34
CA LEU A 363 -12.37 -25.10 7.35
C LEU A 363 -13.19 -24.06 8.12
N HIS A 364 -13.11 -22.77 7.76
CA HIS A 364 -13.82 -21.67 8.42
C HIS A 364 -13.59 -21.61 9.94
N ARG A 365 -12.34 -21.79 10.38
CA ARG A 365 -11.91 -21.79 11.79
C ARG A 365 -11.41 -20.44 12.26
N ASP A 366 -11.05 -19.53 11.35
CA ASP A 366 -10.66 -18.16 11.67
C ASP A 366 -11.89 -17.24 11.57
N PRO A 367 -12.54 -16.90 12.70
CA PRO A 367 -13.70 -16.01 12.68
C PRO A 367 -13.33 -14.59 12.22
N GLN A 368 -12.07 -14.18 12.39
CA GLN A 368 -11.60 -12.83 12.06
C GLN A 368 -11.51 -12.63 10.54
N PHE A 369 -11.23 -13.69 9.79
CA PHE A 369 -11.32 -13.64 8.32
C PHE A 369 -12.73 -13.26 7.86
N ALA A 370 -13.78 -13.75 8.56
CA ALA A 370 -15.17 -13.43 8.23
C ALA A 370 -15.63 -12.02 8.70
N GLN A 371 -14.72 -11.24 9.30
CA GLN A 371 -14.95 -9.84 9.67
C GLN A 371 -14.32 -8.87 8.65
N MET A 372 -14.02 -9.33 7.44
CA MET A 372 -13.29 -8.57 6.43
C MET A 372 -13.91 -7.19 6.17
N VAL A 373 -13.03 -6.20 6.03
CA VAL A 373 -13.36 -4.82 5.72
C VAL A 373 -12.92 -4.48 4.31
N LEU A 374 -13.83 -3.99 3.48
CA LEU A 374 -13.49 -3.46 2.15
C LEU A 374 -13.45 -1.94 2.20
N VAL A 375 -12.38 -1.33 1.69
CA VAL A 375 -12.24 0.13 1.57
C VAL A 375 -12.10 0.47 0.09
N GLY A 376 -13.11 1.10 -0.48
CA GLY A 376 -13.18 1.39 -1.91
C GLY A 376 -13.16 2.88 -2.19
N HIS A 377 -12.21 3.34 -3.02
CA HIS A 377 -12.19 4.73 -3.51
C HIS A 377 -12.84 4.84 -4.88
N SER A 378 -13.70 5.83 -5.06
CA SER A 378 -14.36 6.11 -6.34
C SER A 378 -15.05 4.87 -6.90
N MET A 379 -14.74 4.47 -8.14
CA MET A 379 -15.24 3.24 -8.76
C MET A 379 -14.91 1.97 -7.95
N GLY A 380 -13.80 1.94 -7.21
CA GLY A 380 -13.45 0.83 -6.33
C GLY A 380 -14.48 0.57 -5.23
N GLY A 381 -15.22 1.61 -4.82
CA GLY A 381 -16.35 1.44 -3.90
C GLY A 381 -17.54 0.73 -4.54
N LEU A 382 -17.78 0.88 -5.85
CA LEU A 382 -18.79 0.07 -6.54
C LEU A 382 -18.35 -1.40 -6.63
N ILE A 383 -17.06 -1.65 -6.85
CA ILE A 383 -16.50 -3.02 -6.81
C ILE A 383 -16.71 -3.64 -5.43
N ALA A 384 -16.43 -2.89 -4.36
CA ALA A 384 -16.67 -3.30 -2.98
C ALA A 384 -18.16 -3.59 -2.71
N LYS A 385 -19.06 -2.72 -3.19
CA LYS A 385 -20.52 -2.89 -3.07
C LYS A 385 -20.98 -4.20 -3.72
N LEU A 386 -20.43 -4.55 -4.88
CA LEU A 386 -20.74 -5.80 -5.58
C LEU A 386 -20.21 -7.07 -4.89
N GLN A 387 -19.47 -6.94 -3.79
CA GLN A 387 -19.10 -8.06 -2.92
C GLN A 387 -20.13 -8.33 -1.82
N ILE A 388 -21.01 -7.37 -1.50
CA ILE A 388 -21.93 -7.44 -0.35
C ILE A 388 -23.41 -7.52 -0.76
N VAL A 389 -23.69 -7.60 -2.05
CA VAL A 389 -25.03 -7.76 -2.62
C VAL A 389 -25.13 -9.08 -3.37
N SER A 390 -26.34 -9.63 -3.43
CA SER A 390 -26.68 -10.74 -4.33
C SER A 390 -27.42 -10.19 -5.55
N SER A 391 -26.97 -10.55 -6.75
CA SER A 391 -27.55 -10.00 -7.98
C SER A 391 -28.89 -10.63 -8.34
N GLY A 392 -29.09 -11.92 -8.02
CA GLY A 392 -30.16 -12.72 -8.60
C GLY A 392 -30.20 -12.54 -10.12
N ASP A 393 -31.39 -12.26 -10.66
CA ASP A 393 -31.55 -11.91 -12.08
C ASP A 393 -31.56 -10.39 -12.34
N CYS A 394 -31.48 -9.55 -11.30
CA CYS A 394 -31.78 -8.12 -11.41
C CYS A 394 -30.84 -7.40 -12.40
N LEU A 395 -29.53 -7.68 -12.30
CA LEU A 395 -28.54 -7.10 -13.20
C LEU A 395 -28.73 -7.58 -14.64
N TRP A 396 -28.98 -8.87 -14.84
CA TRP A 396 -29.21 -9.44 -16.17
C TRP A 396 -30.44 -8.84 -16.84
N ARG A 397 -31.56 -8.73 -16.11
CA ARG A 397 -32.81 -8.13 -16.62
C ARG A 397 -32.68 -6.64 -16.96
N SER A 398 -31.65 -5.96 -16.45
CA SER A 398 -31.38 -4.56 -16.82
C SER A 398 -30.79 -4.42 -18.24
N VAL A 399 -30.16 -5.49 -18.75
CA VAL A 399 -29.48 -5.49 -20.06
C VAL A 399 -30.08 -6.45 -21.08
N ALA A 400 -30.89 -7.43 -20.66
CA ALA A 400 -31.53 -8.41 -21.53
C ALA A 400 -33.00 -8.62 -21.14
N ASN A 401 -33.87 -8.78 -22.14
CA ASN A 401 -35.31 -9.06 -21.93
C ASN A 401 -35.67 -10.56 -21.92
N ARG A 402 -34.69 -11.46 -22.04
CA ARG A 402 -34.84 -12.91 -21.95
C ARG A 402 -33.88 -13.48 -20.89
N PRO A 403 -34.21 -14.61 -20.23
CA PRO A 403 -33.29 -15.27 -19.30
C PRO A 403 -32.05 -15.77 -20.04
N LEU A 404 -30.90 -15.86 -19.35
CA LEU A 404 -29.63 -16.29 -19.94
C LEU A 404 -29.72 -17.66 -20.63
N SER A 405 -30.53 -18.58 -20.10
CA SER A 405 -30.77 -19.90 -20.67
C SER A 405 -31.47 -19.90 -22.05
N GLN A 406 -32.12 -18.79 -22.43
CA GLN A 406 -32.78 -18.61 -23.73
C GLN A 406 -31.98 -17.72 -24.68
N VAL A 407 -30.76 -17.31 -24.29
CA VAL A 407 -29.86 -16.51 -25.10
C VAL A 407 -28.80 -17.41 -25.70
N HIS A 408 -28.57 -17.27 -27.00
CA HIS A 408 -27.45 -17.94 -27.65
C HIS A 408 -26.15 -17.24 -27.26
N VAL A 409 -25.36 -17.83 -26.37
CA VAL A 409 -24.13 -17.24 -25.85
C VAL A 409 -22.92 -17.95 -26.44
N PRO A 410 -21.99 -17.23 -27.10
CA PRO A 410 -20.73 -17.80 -27.55
C PRO A 410 -19.92 -18.35 -26.38
N GLN A 411 -19.30 -19.52 -26.56
CA GLN A 411 -18.58 -20.24 -25.48
C GLN A 411 -17.57 -19.35 -24.75
N LYS A 412 -16.88 -18.47 -25.50
CA LYS A 412 -15.90 -17.52 -24.97
C LYS A 412 -16.48 -16.57 -23.90
N LEU A 413 -17.75 -16.18 -24.03
CA LEU A 413 -18.39 -15.19 -23.13
C LEU A 413 -19.23 -15.85 -22.03
N GLN A 414 -19.47 -17.15 -22.10
CA GLN A 414 -20.42 -17.84 -21.21
C GLN A 414 -20.02 -17.73 -19.74
N VAL A 415 -18.76 -18.03 -19.42
CA VAL A 415 -18.24 -17.95 -18.06
C VAL A 415 -18.21 -16.51 -17.55
N ASP A 416 -17.80 -15.56 -18.39
CA ASP A 416 -17.69 -14.15 -18.02
C ASP A 416 -19.07 -13.53 -17.74
N LEU A 417 -20.07 -13.81 -18.57
CA LEU A 417 -21.44 -13.36 -18.35
C LEU A 417 -22.02 -13.99 -17.07
N GLN A 418 -21.84 -15.29 -16.88
CA GLN A 418 -22.31 -15.98 -15.67
C GLN A 418 -21.71 -15.32 -14.42
N ARG A 419 -20.39 -15.19 -14.35
CA ARG A 419 -19.68 -14.64 -13.19
C ARG A 419 -19.96 -13.15 -12.96
N SER A 420 -20.22 -12.39 -14.03
CA SER A 420 -20.46 -10.95 -13.96
C SER A 420 -21.89 -10.59 -13.55
N PHE A 421 -22.88 -11.39 -13.95
CA PHE A 421 -24.30 -11.08 -13.75
C PHE A 421 -24.99 -11.89 -12.65
N PHE A 422 -24.48 -13.07 -12.31
CA PHE A 422 -25.11 -14.00 -11.37
C PHE A 422 -24.15 -14.35 -10.22
N PHE A 423 -24.34 -13.73 -9.06
CA PHE A 423 -23.49 -13.92 -7.89
C PHE A 423 -24.25 -13.62 -6.59
N ASN A 424 -23.68 -14.09 -5.48
CA ASN A 424 -24.17 -13.86 -4.12
C ASN A 424 -23.21 -12.99 -3.33
N ALA A 425 -23.73 -12.32 -2.30
CA ALA A 425 -22.94 -11.59 -1.33
C ALA A 425 -21.91 -12.51 -0.63
N SER A 426 -20.69 -12.01 -0.48
CA SER A 426 -19.60 -12.70 0.21
C SER A 426 -19.96 -12.94 1.69
N PRO A 427 -19.80 -14.17 2.21
CA PRO A 427 -19.95 -14.46 3.64
C PRO A 427 -18.87 -13.83 4.51
N ASP A 428 -17.75 -13.42 3.91
CA ASP A 428 -16.57 -13.04 4.65
C ASP A 428 -16.48 -11.53 4.94
N VAL A 429 -17.33 -10.73 4.30
CA VAL A 429 -17.32 -9.27 4.40
C VAL A 429 -18.34 -8.80 5.42
N ALA A 430 -17.87 -8.17 6.49
CA ALA A 430 -18.71 -7.61 7.55
C ALA A 430 -18.84 -6.08 7.47
N ARG A 431 -17.92 -5.40 6.76
CA ARG A 431 -17.91 -3.93 6.69
C ARG A 431 -17.40 -3.40 5.35
N VAL A 432 -17.97 -2.28 4.90
CA VAL A 432 -17.50 -1.55 3.72
C VAL A 432 -17.38 -0.05 4.02
N VAL A 433 -16.27 0.56 3.61
CA VAL A 433 -16.03 2.00 3.66
C VAL A 433 -15.94 2.54 2.23
N PHE A 434 -16.93 3.35 1.85
CA PHE A 434 -17.00 4.02 0.55
C PHE A 434 -16.32 5.39 0.65
N ILE A 435 -15.33 5.66 -0.20
CA ILE A 435 -14.66 6.95 -0.26
C ILE A 435 -14.93 7.56 -1.64
N ALA A 436 -15.71 8.65 -1.71
CA ALA A 436 -16.15 9.30 -2.95
C ALA A 436 -16.74 8.35 -4.01
N THR A 437 -17.53 7.36 -3.59
CA THR A 437 -18.08 6.34 -4.49
C THR A 437 -19.30 6.85 -5.27
N PRO A 438 -19.33 6.78 -6.62
CA PRO A 438 -20.50 7.24 -7.40
C PRO A 438 -21.66 6.24 -7.40
N HIS A 439 -22.39 6.11 -6.31
CA HIS A 439 -23.53 5.19 -6.21
C HIS A 439 -24.64 5.50 -7.23
N GLN A 440 -24.77 6.76 -7.66
CA GLN A 440 -25.75 7.20 -8.67
C GLN A 440 -25.06 7.70 -9.97
N GLY A 441 -23.77 7.46 -10.12
CA GLY A 441 -22.98 7.85 -11.30
C GLY A 441 -22.48 9.29 -11.24
N SER A 442 -21.72 9.69 -12.27
CA SER A 442 -21.26 11.07 -12.41
C SER A 442 -21.14 11.49 -13.87
N VAL A 443 -21.75 12.64 -14.20
CA VAL A 443 -21.60 13.27 -15.53
C VAL A 443 -20.21 13.89 -15.71
N TYR A 444 -19.55 14.31 -14.62
CA TYR A 444 -18.21 14.88 -14.69
C TYR A 444 -17.12 13.82 -14.87
N ALA A 445 -17.37 12.57 -14.44
CA ALA A 445 -16.51 11.44 -14.81
C ALA A 445 -16.42 11.31 -16.35
N ARG A 446 -17.52 11.54 -17.08
CA ARG A 446 -17.52 11.57 -18.56
C ARG A 446 -16.80 12.78 -19.16
N ARG A 447 -16.77 13.94 -18.50
CA ARG A 447 -16.06 15.14 -19.04
C ARG A 447 -14.55 15.12 -18.79
N LEU A 448 -14.12 14.56 -17.66
CA LEU A 448 -12.69 14.41 -17.33
C LEU A 448 -12.06 13.20 -18.05
N ILE A 449 -12.83 12.12 -18.25
CA ILE A 449 -12.32 10.84 -18.77
C ILE A 449 -12.92 10.47 -20.14
N GLY A 450 -14.20 10.80 -20.35
CA GLY A 450 -15.04 10.23 -21.41
C GLY A 450 -14.91 10.82 -22.81
N ARG A 451 -14.16 11.91 -23.05
CA ARG A 451 -13.95 12.40 -24.44
C ARG A 451 -12.88 11.63 -25.21
N ILE A 452 -12.02 10.88 -24.51
CA ILE A 452 -10.92 10.13 -25.13
C ILE A 452 -10.81 8.69 -24.55
N GLY A 453 -11.09 8.48 -23.25
CA GLY A 453 -10.79 7.20 -22.57
C GLY A 453 -11.57 5.98 -23.04
N SER A 454 -12.90 6.05 -23.20
CA SER A 454 -13.69 4.87 -23.59
C SER A 454 -13.55 4.48 -25.07
N ILE A 455 -12.91 5.34 -25.89
CA ILE A 455 -12.55 5.05 -27.29
C ILE A 455 -11.15 4.40 -27.35
N LEU A 456 -10.29 4.69 -26.36
CA LEU A 456 -8.93 4.16 -26.31
C LEU A 456 -8.85 2.72 -25.78
N VAL A 457 -9.86 2.23 -25.06
CA VAL A 457 -9.90 0.84 -24.58
C VAL A 457 -9.89 -0.12 -25.76
N ARG A 458 -8.78 -0.83 -25.93
CA ARG A 458 -8.58 -1.85 -26.94
C ARG A 458 -9.09 -3.18 -26.43
N ILE A 459 -10.18 -3.62 -27.01
CA ILE A 459 -10.71 -4.97 -26.84
C ILE A 459 -9.96 -5.90 -27.82
N PRO A 460 -9.60 -7.13 -27.45
CA PRO A 460 -9.07 -8.11 -28.39
C PRO A 460 -10.08 -8.47 -29.50
N GLU A 461 -9.61 -8.86 -30.69
CA GLU A 461 -10.49 -9.17 -31.83
C GLU A 461 -11.40 -10.37 -31.57
N ASP A 462 -10.93 -11.38 -30.83
CA ASP A 462 -11.73 -12.55 -30.48
C ASP A 462 -12.91 -12.19 -29.56
N TYR A 463 -12.71 -11.29 -28.59
CA TYR A 463 -13.80 -10.76 -27.76
C TYR A 463 -14.77 -9.89 -28.57
N ARG A 464 -14.28 -9.10 -29.54
CA ARG A 464 -15.16 -8.36 -30.46
C ARG A 464 -16.01 -9.29 -31.31
N ALA A 465 -15.40 -10.33 -31.88
CA ALA A 465 -16.10 -11.32 -32.69
C ALA A 465 -17.18 -12.05 -31.87
N ALA A 466 -16.84 -12.49 -30.66
CA ALA A 466 -17.79 -13.13 -29.76
C ALA A 466 -18.94 -12.18 -29.34
N HIS A 467 -18.68 -10.89 -29.12
CA HIS A 467 -19.74 -9.92 -28.86
C HIS A 467 -20.65 -9.71 -30.09
N ALA A 468 -20.09 -9.61 -31.29
CA ALA A 468 -20.86 -9.48 -32.52
C ALA A 468 -21.75 -10.72 -32.79
N GLU A 469 -21.25 -11.92 -32.51
CA GLU A 469 -22.01 -13.16 -32.54
C GLU A 469 -23.14 -13.15 -31.50
N LEU A 470 -22.85 -12.76 -30.25
CA LEU A 470 -23.85 -12.62 -29.19
C LEU A 470 -25.00 -11.69 -29.62
N ILE A 471 -24.71 -10.55 -30.24
CA ILE A 471 -25.75 -9.62 -30.69
C ILE A 471 -26.52 -10.16 -31.91
N SER A 472 -25.82 -10.70 -32.91
CA SER A 472 -26.45 -11.15 -34.16
C SER A 472 -27.36 -12.37 -33.99
N CYS A 473 -27.00 -13.30 -33.09
CA CYS A 473 -27.81 -14.47 -32.77
C CYS A 473 -29.01 -14.19 -31.86
N ASN A 474 -29.10 -12.98 -31.29
CA ASN A 474 -30.14 -12.61 -30.31
C ASN A 474 -30.82 -11.27 -30.66
N PRO A 475 -31.50 -11.16 -31.82
CA PRO A 475 -32.09 -9.91 -32.27
C PRO A 475 -33.16 -9.40 -31.30
N GLY A 476 -33.05 -8.13 -30.90
CA GLY A 476 -34.01 -7.46 -30.02
C GLY A 476 -33.93 -7.87 -28.55
N VAL A 477 -32.93 -8.65 -28.13
CA VAL A 477 -32.81 -9.14 -26.75
C VAL A 477 -32.16 -8.12 -25.82
N PHE A 478 -31.08 -7.48 -26.27
CA PHE A 478 -30.20 -6.67 -25.41
C PHE A 478 -30.56 -5.18 -25.37
N SER A 479 -30.14 -4.48 -24.33
CA SER A 479 -30.27 -3.02 -24.22
C SER A 479 -29.41 -2.29 -25.25
N PRO A 480 -29.74 -1.04 -25.62
CA PRO A 480 -28.93 -0.26 -26.56
C PRO A 480 -27.47 -0.09 -26.13
N GLU A 481 -27.23 -0.02 -24.82
CA GLU A 481 -25.90 0.10 -24.21
C GLU A 481 -25.03 -1.12 -24.54
N LEU A 482 -25.58 -2.34 -24.36
CA LEU A 482 -24.87 -3.59 -24.63
C LEU A 482 -24.87 -3.96 -26.12
N GLN A 483 -25.89 -3.56 -26.90
CA GLN A 483 -25.93 -3.78 -28.35
C GLN A 483 -24.83 -3.00 -29.09
N ARG A 484 -24.55 -1.76 -28.67
CA ARG A 484 -23.60 -0.88 -29.37
C ARG A 484 -22.16 -1.37 -29.26
N ARG A 485 -21.74 -1.81 -28.07
CA ARG A 485 -20.39 -2.30 -27.78
C ARG A 485 -20.37 -3.04 -26.45
N ILE A 486 -19.28 -3.75 -26.17
CA ILE A 486 -18.98 -4.23 -24.81
C ILE A 486 -18.83 -3.01 -23.88
N PRO A 487 -19.66 -2.86 -22.82
CA PRO A 487 -19.60 -1.71 -21.94
C PRO A 487 -18.29 -1.65 -21.16
N THR A 488 -17.64 -0.49 -21.18
CA THR A 488 -16.47 -0.19 -20.35
C THR A 488 -16.89 0.27 -18.97
N SER A 489 -15.97 0.28 -17.99
CA SER A 489 -16.22 0.88 -16.68
C SER A 489 -16.74 2.33 -16.76
N ILE A 490 -16.29 3.12 -17.74
CA ILE A 490 -16.76 4.51 -17.92
C ILE A 490 -18.23 4.56 -18.32
N ASP A 491 -18.67 3.67 -19.21
CA ASP A 491 -20.07 3.60 -19.64
C ASP A 491 -20.98 3.30 -18.44
N LEU A 492 -20.51 2.41 -17.56
CA LEU A 492 -21.23 2.01 -16.35
C LEU A 492 -21.24 3.07 -15.23
N LEU A 493 -20.46 4.14 -15.34
CA LEU A 493 -20.48 5.26 -14.38
C LEU A 493 -21.42 6.39 -14.80
N GLU A 494 -22.07 6.29 -15.97
CA GLU A 494 -23.06 7.28 -16.38
C GLU A 494 -24.35 7.17 -15.55
N PRO A 495 -24.92 8.29 -15.05
CA PRO A 495 -26.15 8.25 -14.23
C PRO A 495 -27.36 7.60 -14.91
N ASN A 496 -27.39 7.61 -16.25
CA ASN A 496 -28.44 6.99 -17.06
C ASN A 496 -28.12 5.52 -17.45
N SER A 497 -26.98 4.96 -17.03
CA SER A 497 -26.68 3.54 -17.24
C SER A 497 -27.72 2.70 -16.50
N LYS A 498 -28.40 1.82 -17.23
CA LYS A 498 -29.41 0.93 -16.65
C LYS A 498 -28.79 -0.05 -15.65
N LEU A 499 -27.53 -0.43 -15.90
CA LEU A 499 -26.78 -1.30 -15.00
C LEU A 499 -26.48 -0.61 -13.68
N LEU A 500 -25.99 0.63 -13.69
CA LEU A 500 -25.70 1.35 -12.45
C LEU A 500 -26.96 1.56 -11.60
N GLN A 501 -28.06 1.93 -12.25
CA GLN A 501 -29.35 2.07 -11.58
C GLN A 501 -29.84 0.74 -10.98
N ALA A 502 -29.60 -0.38 -11.65
CA ALA A 502 -29.89 -1.71 -11.11
C ALA A 502 -29.00 -2.03 -9.90
N ILE A 503 -27.68 -1.76 -9.98
CA ILE A 503 -26.73 -1.94 -8.86
C ILE A 503 -27.15 -1.13 -7.64
N ALA A 504 -27.58 0.12 -7.81
CA ALA A 504 -28.01 0.97 -6.71
C ALA A 504 -29.20 0.36 -5.92
N ARG A 505 -30.11 -0.32 -6.62
CA ARG A 505 -31.33 -0.92 -6.09
C ARG A 505 -31.15 -2.34 -5.54
N LEU A 506 -30.00 -2.98 -5.74
CA LEU A 506 -29.77 -4.32 -5.22
C LEU A 506 -29.96 -4.36 -3.70
N PRO A 507 -30.63 -5.39 -3.16
CA PRO A 507 -30.86 -5.52 -1.73
C PRO A 507 -29.53 -5.73 -1.01
N ILE A 508 -29.39 -5.08 0.15
CA ILE A 508 -28.29 -5.26 1.09
C ILE A 508 -28.94 -5.61 2.43
N ASP A 509 -28.42 -6.61 3.11
CA ASP A 509 -28.80 -6.91 4.49
C ASP A 509 -28.00 -6.01 5.44
N PRO A 510 -28.62 -4.97 6.03
CA PRO A 510 -27.91 -4.03 6.92
C PRO A 510 -27.56 -4.65 8.28
N HIS A 511 -28.17 -5.79 8.65
CA HIS A 511 -27.81 -6.50 9.88
C HIS A 511 -26.54 -7.32 9.72
N ARG A 512 -26.17 -7.65 8.47
CA ARG A 512 -24.97 -8.41 8.16
C ARG A 512 -23.77 -7.55 7.82
N VAL A 513 -23.97 -6.43 7.12
CA VAL A 513 -22.87 -5.58 6.64
C VAL A 513 -23.05 -4.13 7.08
N GLN A 514 -22.06 -3.62 7.83
CA GLN A 514 -21.98 -2.20 8.16
C GLN A 514 -21.38 -1.41 6.99
N MET A 515 -22.00 -0.28 6.66
CA MET A 515 -21.56 0.58 5.54
C MET A 515 -21.22 1.97 6.05
N HIS A 516 -20.15 2.57 5.53
CA HIS A 516 -19.73 3.92 5.89
C HIS A 516 -19.41 4.73 4.64
N SER A 517 -19.73 6.03 4.63
CA SER A 517 -19.51 6.91 3.48
C SER A 517 -18.65 8.11 3.84
N LEU A 518 -17.49 8.24 3.20
CA LEU A 518 -16.64 9.43 3.23
C LEU A 518 -16.83 10.19 1.91
N ILE A 519 -17.33 11.41 2.01
CA ILE A 519 -17.78 12.20 0.86
C ILE A 519 -16.88 13.44 0.73
N GLY A 520 -16.31 13.65 -0.45
CA GLY A 520 -15.53 14.85 -0.72
C GLY A 520 -16.41 16.04 -1.12
N ASP A 521 -15.97 17.23 -0.72
CA ASP A 521 -16.62 18.49 -1.06
C ASP A 521 -15.58 19.58 -1.32
N SER A 522 -15.31 19.86 -2.59
CA SER A 522 -14.27 20.82 -3.00
C SER A 522 -14.84 22.07 -3.66
N ARG A 523 -15.96 21.94 -4.38
CA ARG A 523 -16.50 23.00 -5.23
C ARG A 523 -17.97 22.78 -5.54
N TYR A 524 -18.63 23.86 -5.92
CA TYR A 524 -19.95 23.79 -6.55
C TYR A 524 -19.82 23.47 -8.05
N THR A 525 -20.68 22.57 -8.54
CA THR A 525 -20.75 22.16 -9.94
C THR A 525 -22.12 22.48 -10.51
N LEU A 526 -22.14 23.19 -11.64
CA LEU A 526 -23.38 23.62 -12.29
C LEU A 526 -24.24 22.40 -12.69
N GLY A 527 -25.48 22.35 -12.21
CA GLY A 527 -26.44 21.28 -12.47
C GLY A 527 -26.39 20.09 -11.50
N TYR A 528 -25.35 19.95 -10.67
CA TYR A 528 -25.19 18.82 -9.73
C TYR A 528 -24.89 19.24 -8.29
N GLY A 529 -24.77 20.54 -8.02
CA GLY A 529 -24.56 21.06 -6.68
C GLY A 529 -23.12 20.87 -6.19
N ARG A 530 -22.97 20.74 -4.87
CA ARG A 530 -21.67 20.52 -4.21
C ARG A 530 -21.04 19.18 -4.62
N SER A 531 -19.72 19.17 -4.79
CA SER A 531 -18.97 18.04 -5.34
C SER A 531 -17.49 18.10 -4.97
N ASP A 532 -16.84 16.95 -4.92
CA ASP A 532 -15.37 16.82 -4.86
C ASP A 532 -14.66 17.19 -6.19
N GLY A 533 -15.40 17.73 -7.16
CA GLY A 533 -14.94 18.10 -8.50
C GLY A 533 -15.15 17.01 -9.56
N VAL A 534 -15.45 15.77 -9.14
CA VAL A 534 -15.74 14.64 -10.03
C VAL A 534 -17.09 14.03 -9.67
N ILE A 535 -17.36 13.75 -8.40
CA ILE A 535 -18.55 13.06 -7.91
C ILE A 535 -19.41 14.07 -7.14
N PRO A 536 -20.69 14.26 -7.50
CA PRO A 536 -21.61 15.07 -6.71
C PRO A 536 -21.86 14.45 -5.34
N ILE A 537 -22.05 15.28 -4.30
CA ILE A 537 -22.37 14.79 -2.95
C ILE A 537 -23.60 13.87 -2.99
N ALA A 538 -24.65 14.24 -3.71
CA ALA A 538 -25.86 13.43 -3.83
C ALA A 538 -25.61 12.02 -4.41
N SER A 539 -24.64 11.88 -5.30
CA SER A 539 -24.26 10.57 -5.87
C SER A 539 -23.36 9.76 -4.93
N ALA A 540 -22.58 10.45 -4.09
CA ALA A 540 -21.67 9.82 -3.12
C ALA A 540 -22.36 9.26 -1.87
N ARG A 541 -23.60 9.70 -1.59
CA ARG A 541 -24.40 9.23 -0.46
C ARG A 541 -24.93 7.81 -0.71
N GLU A 542 -24.77 6.93 0.28
CA GLU A 542 -25.48 5.66 0.36
C GLU A 542 -26.47 5.74 1.53
N PRO A 543 -27.80 5.85 1.28
CA PRO A 543 -28.79 6.04 2.34
C PRO A 543 -28.82 4.94 3.40
N ARG A 544 -28.28 3.75 3.07
CA ARG A 544 -28.16 2.62 4.00
C ARG A 544 -26.88 2.65 4.85
N ALA A 545 -26.01 3.64 4.68
CA ALA A 545 -24.77 3.75 5.44
C ALA A 545 -25.04 4.03 6.92
N SER A 546 -24.34 3.31 7.80
CA SER A 546 -24.36 3.46 9.25
C SER A 546 -23.68 4.75 9.70
N SER A 547 -22.74 5.30 8.93
CA SER A 547 -22.19 6.64 9.16
C SER A 547 -21.81 7.34 7.87
N GLU A 548 -21.78 8.67 7.93
CA GLU A 548 -21.35 9.54 6.84
C GLU A 548 -20.46 10.66 7.37
N LEU A 549 -19.37 10.95 6.67
CA LEU A 549 -18.49 12.08 6.92
C LEU A 549 -18.24 12.87 5.63
N ILE A 550 -18.50 14.17 5.65
CA ILE A 550 -18.17 15.08 4.53
C ILE A 550 -16.85 15.78 4.82
N ILE A 551 -15.91 15.68 3.89
CA ILE A 551 -14.54 16.20 4.02
C ILE A 551 -14.31 17.23 2.91
N ARG A 552 -13.76 18.38 3.28
CA ARG A 552 -13.41 19.44 2.32
C ARG A 552 -12.16 19.07 1.53
N ALA A 553 -12.31 18.26 0.49
CA ALA A 553 -11.20 17.76 -0.32
C ALA A 553 -11.60 17.48 -1.78
N LYS A 554 -10.62 17.51 -2.68
CA LYS A 554 -10.78 17.12 -4.08
C LYS A 554 -10.82 15.59 -4.21
N HIS A 555 -11.48 15.09 -5.26
CA HIS A 555 -11.68 13.66 -5.51
C HIS A 555 -10.40 12.79 -5.39
N ALA A 556 -9.31 13.26 -6.00
CA ALA A 556 -8.01 12.56 -6.10
C ALA A 556 -7.17 12.57 -4.81
N GLU A 557 -7.53 13.44 -3.87
CA GLU A 557 -6.80 13.66 -2.61
C GLU A 557 -7.58 13.09 -1.42
N LEU A 558 -8.89 12.90 -1.55
CA LEU A 558 -9.78 12.53 -0.45
C LEU A 558 -9.31 11.32 0.35
N ASN A 559 -8.87 10.24 -0.30
CA ASN A 559 -8.42 9.02 0.37
C ASN A 559 -7.03 9.14 1.03
N LYS A 560 -6.37 10.31 0.89
CA LYS A 560 -5.05 10.61 1.43
C LYS A 560 -5.10 11.68 2.52
N THR A 561 -6.26 12.33 2.74
CA THR A 561 -6.35 13.39 3.74
C THR A 561 -6.32 12.81 5.15
N PRO A 562 -5.75 13.54 6.13
CA PRO A 562 -5.73 13.11 7.52
C PRO A 562 -7.13 12.79 8.05
N GLU A 563 -8.15 13.56 7.68
CA GLU A 563 -9.53 13.36 8.13
C GLU A 563 -10.09 12.02 7.65
N ALA A 564 -9.85 11.65 6.38
CA ALA A 564 -10.31 10.38 5.84
C ALA A 564 -9.59 9.19 6.49
N ILE A 565 -8.28 9.32 6.71
CA ILE A 565 -7.47 8.29 7.36
C ILE A 565 -7.90 8.09 8.82
N CYS A 566 -8.06 9.18 9.58
CA CYS A 566 -8.55 9.13 10.95
C CYS A 566 -9.95 8.51 11.04
N GLU A 567 -10.85 8.83 10.09
CA GLU A 567 -12.18 8.24 10.05
C GLU A 567 -12.13 6.74 9.75
N VAL A 568 -11.29 6.30 8.81
CA VAL A 568 -11.06 4.87 8.56
C VAL A 568 -10.52 4.17 9.81
N GLN A 569 -9.53 4.76 10.50
CA GLN A 569 -9.02 4.23 11.77
C GLN A 569 -10.13 4.11 12.84
N ARG A 570 -10.96 5.14 12.98
CA ARG A 570 -12.09 5.17 13.93
C ARG A 570 -13.10 4.06 13.61
N ILE A 571 -13.45 3.90 12.33
CA ILE A 571 -14.34 2.84 11.84
C ILE A 571 -13.75 1.47 12.16
N LEU A 572 -12.47 1.24 11.86
CA LEU A 572 -11.78 -0.01 12.16
C LEU A 572 -11.78 -0.28 13.67
N ASN A 573 -11.59 0.72 14.52
CA ASN A 573 -11.62 0.54 15.97
C ASN A 573 -13.03 0.26 16.55
N GLY A 574 -14.07 0.18 15.72
CA GLY A 574 -15.44 -0.12 16.15
C GLY A 574 -16.09 0.98 16.99
N GLN A 575 -15.50 2.17 17.01
CA GLN A 575 -16.10 3.33 17.68
C GLN A 575 -17.29 3.82 16.84
N GLN A 576 -18.37 4.26 17.49
CA GLN A 576 -19.51 4.89 16.81
C GLN A 576 -19.23 6.38 16.56
N VAL A 577 -19.84 6.97 15.53
CA VAL A 577 -19.77 8.42 15.28
C VAL A 577 -20.68 9.12 16.28
N VAL A 578 -20.14 10.06 17.05
CA VAL A 578 -20.92 11.22 17.52
C VAL A 578 -20.99 12.16 16.35
N VAL A 579 -22.18 12.38 15.80
CA VAL A 579 -22.38 13.27 14.65
C VAL A 579 -22.00 14.69 15.08
N THR A 580 -20.79 15.14 14.72
CA THR A 580 -20.40 16.54 14.88
C THR A 580 -20.75 17.29 13.61
N ILE A 581 -21.97 17.82 13.55
CA ILE A 581 -22.25 18.92 12.64
C ILE A 581 -21.49 20.12 13.22
N SER A 582 -20.50 20.63 12.49
CA SER A 582 -19.96 21.96 12.81
C SER A 582 -21.08 22.97 12.63
N GLU A 583 -21.59 23.52 13.73
CA GLU A 583 -22.69 24.52 13.76
C GLU A 583 -22.33 25.86 13.09
N ASN A 584 -21.15 26.01 12.47
CA ASN A 584 -20.73 27.28 11.86
C ASN A 584 -21.21 27.53 10.42
N ASP A 585 -22.05 26.67 9.82
CA ASP A 585 -22.51 26.84 8.43
C ASP A 585 -23.88 27.59 8.29
N PHE A 586 -24.39 28.26 9.33
CA PHE A 586 -25.60 29.12 9.26
C PHE A 586 -25.37 30.63 9.52
N ALA A 587 -24.14 31.12 9.49
CA ALA A 587 -23.88 32.56 9.48
C ALA A 587 -23.73 33.08 8.03
N GLY A 588 -24.84 33.23 7.31
CA GLY A 588 -24.78 33.77 5.94
C GLY A 588 -26.08 33.83 5.14
N LEU A 589 -27.25 33.68 5.78
CA LEU A 589 -28.53 33.96 5.13
C LEU A 589 -29.01 35.36 5.57
N PRO A 590 -29.38 36.26 4.64
CA PRO A 590 -30.00 37.52 5.03
C PRO A 590 -31.34 37.22 5.73
N PRO A 591 -31.73 38.03 6.73
CA PRO A 591 -32.98 37.82 7.45
C PRO A 591 -34.17 37.91 6.47
N PRO A 592 -35.26 37.16 6.72
CA PRO A 592 -36.44 37.22 5.88
C PRO A 592 -37.00 38.63 5.88
N ALA A 593 -37.24 39.18 4.69
CA ALA A 593 -37.87 40.48 4.51
C ALA A 593 -39.22 40.47 5.23
N ALA A 594 -39.37 41.40 6.17
CA ALA A 594 -40.65 41.70 6.79
C ALA A 594 -41.64 42.14 5.70
N LEU A 595 -42.69 41.36 5.50
CA LEU A 595 -43.93 41.84 4.91
C LEU A 595 -44.46 42.95 5.82
N LEU A 596 -44.29 44.19 5.38
CA LEU A 596 -45.06 45.33 5.87
C LEU A 596 -46.25 45.50 4.93
N ASP A 597 -47.44 45.28 5.47
CA ASP A 597 -48.68 45.87 4.98
C ASP A 597 -48.56 47.39 5.03
N ALA A 598 -48.89 48.08 3.92
CA ALA A 598 -49.54 49.38 3.91
C ALA A 598 -49.96 49.78 2.48
N GLU A 599 -51.29 49.88 2.31
CA GLU A 599 -52.11 50.65 1.35
C GLU A 599 -52.07 50.34 -0.16
#